data_AF-A0A819SH67-F1
#
_entry.id   AF-A0A819SH67-F1
#
_cell.length_a   1.000
_cell.length_b   1.000
_cell.length_c   1.000
_cell.angle_alpha   90.00
_cell.angle_beta   90.00
_cell.angle_gamma   90.00
#
_symmetry.space_group_name_H-M   'P 1'
#
loop_
_entity.id
_entity.type
_entity.pdbx_description
1 polymer ?
#
loop_
_entity_poly.entity_id
_entity_poly.type
_entity_poly.pdbx_seq_one_letter_code
_entity_poly.pdbx_strand_id
1 'polypeptide(L)'
;MIYTSSILYETASDDIPYCPRKHLLRFSTLTCFTCDCYYDHPHAILLTRVAILFCCFLFRLIAIILGGMCANRFPPRAIAYVVFACISLLFAICTIVLEYRHHRRLWFYYPDGGSTLNRARRHRGFLPYSIINDQRTTSWRSSLCKRHNCQSRDFFHIIMYHSRATQFRVTNANPNQRVIGFHQTDQNCAFSISKTNFEPTEQARGLFGAGVYFATSIDHTEFKANYKGAYIIARVNLGRVYLTEDRGAQPTDRQSYDSIYFKHPNGSDEIVIFNPEFIEEWLIVVNQDYSITNGVAGVRDDIKDHFYAEVYKGCIF
;
A
#
# COMPACT_ATOMS: atom_id res chain seq x y z
N MET A 1 21.31 1.69 -5.25
CA MET A 1 20.87 1.16 -3.95
C MET A 1 19.56 0.44 -4.22
N ILE A 2 19.64 -0.89 -4.40
CA ILE A 2 18.46 -1.75 -4.56
C ILE A 2 17.77 -1.73 -3.20
N TYR A 3 16.46 -1.45 -3.15
CA TYR A 3 15.67 -1.57 -1.94
C TYR A 3 15.64 -3.05 -1.55
N THR A 4 16.62 -3.52 -0.77
CA THR A 4 16.48 -4.76 -0.03
C THR A 4 15.72 -4.41 1.24
N SER A 5 14.41 -4.16 1.11
CA SER A 5 13.56 -4.22 2.29
C SER A 5 13.53 -5.69 2.70
N SER A 6 14.18 -6.02 3.81
CA SER A 6 14.07 -7.32 4.46
C SER A 6 12.68 -7.45 5.07
N ILE A 7 11.64 -7.51 4.22
CA ILE A 7 10.25 -7.74 4.62
C ILE A 7 10.03 -9.23 4.37
N LEU A 8 10.07 -10.01 5.45
CA LEU A 8 10.00 -11.46 5.41
C LEU A 8 8.86 -11.94 6.30
N TYR A 9 7.75 -12.35 5.65
CA TYR A 9 6.71 -13.31 6.07
C TYR A 9 5.98 -13.10 7.40
N GLU A 10 4.71 -12.73 7.39
CA GLU A 10 3.83 -12.96 8.55
C GLU A 10 3.17 -14.35 8.49
N THR A 11 3.30 -15.16 9.55
CA THR A 11 2.43 -16.32 9.82
C THR A 11 1.42 -15.94 10.90
N ALA A 12 0.13 -16.03 10.58
CA ALA A 12 -0.94 -15.83 11.53
C ALA A 12 -0.89 -16.92 12.62
N SER A 13 -0.45 -16.55 13.82
CA SER A 13 -0.47 -17.38 15.02
C SER A 13 -0.83 -16.49 16.20
N ASP A 14 -2.10 -16.58 16.62
CA ASP A 14 -2.66 -15.82 17.73
C ASP A 14 -2.13 -16.27 19.12
N ASP A 15 -1.18 -17.20 19.18
CA ASP A 15 -0.69 -17.83 20.42
C ASP A 15 0.84 -17.80 20.58
N ILE A 16 1.54 -16.74 20.13
CA ILE A 16 3.00 -16.67 20.33
C ILE A 16 3.34 -16.15 21.74
N PRO A 17 3.96 -16.97 22.61
CA PRO A 17 4.32 -16.56 23.97
C PRO A 17 5.35 -15.43 23.94
N TYR A 18 5.20 -14.53 24.91
CA TYR A 18 6.02 -13.34 25.13
C TYR A 18 7.53 -13.60 24.97
N CYS A 19 8.13 -13.17 23.85
CA CYS A 19 9.56 -13.35 23.59
C CYS A 19 10.41 -12.53 24.59
N PRO A 20 11.23 -13.15 25.47
CA PRO A 20 11.93 -12.45 26.55
C PRO A 20 13.31 -11.89 26.16
N ARG A 21 13.84 -12.18 24.95
CA ARG A 21 15.14 -11.66 24.46
C ARG A 21 15.04 -10.39 23.59
N LYS A 22 14.07 -9.52 23.91
CA LYS A 22 13.56 -8.44 23.05
C LYS A 22 14.54 -7.30 22.72
N HIS A 23 15.44 -6.88 23.60
CA HIS A 23 16.06 -5.55 23.41
C HIS A 23 17.24 -5.52 22.43
N LEU A 24 18.13 -6.51 22.48
CA LEU A 24 19.35 -6.51 21.66
C LEU A 24 19.08 -6.87 20.20
N LEU A 25 18.23 -7.87 19.93
CA LEU A 25 17.84 -8.21 18.56
C LEU A 25 17.00 -7.12 17.90
N ARG A 26 16.08 -6.46 18.63
CA ARG A 26 15.32 -5.32 18.10
C ARG A 26 16.21 -4.17 17.63
N PHE A 27 17.34 -3.96 18.30
CA PHE A 27 18.28 -2.91 17.92
C PHE A 27 19.08 -3.28 16.66
N SER A 28 19.46 -4.55 16.50
CA SER A 28 20.31 -4.98 15.38
C SER A 28 19.55 -5.31 14.11
N THR A 29 18.35 -5.91 14.19
CA THR A 29 17.64 -6.40 13.00
C THR A 29 16.61 -5.43 12.46
N LEU A 30 16.24 -4.36 13.21
CA LEU A 30 15.19 -3.39 12.87
C LEU A 30 13.78 -3.98 12.61
N THR A 31 13.67 -5.30 12.52
CA THR A 31 12.49 -6.15 12.44
C THR A 31 12.71 -7.36 13.36
N CYS A 32 11.71 -7.83 14.11
CA CYS A 32 11.89 -9.04 14.93
C CYS A 32 11.88 -10.29 14.03
N PHE A 33 13.05 -10.84 13.71
CA PHE A 33 13.13 -12.04 12.86
C PHE A 33 12.65 -13.34 13.52
N THR A 34 12.49 -13.36 14.84
CA THR A 34 12.20 -14.57 15.62
C THR A 34 10.79 -14.59 16.20
N CYS A 35 10.03 -13.52 16.01
CA CYS A 35 8.69 -13.41 16.53
C CYS A 35 7.78 -12.87 15.44
N ASP A 36 6.71 -13.59 15.10
CA ASP A 36 5.75 -13.20 14.04
C ASP A 36 4.99 -11.90 14.35
N CYS A 37 5.42 -11.14 15.35
CA CYS A 37 5.02 -9.75 15.52
C CYS A 37 5.87 -8.88 14.57
N TYR A 38 5.47 -8.85 13.29
CA TYR A 38 6.08 -8.03 12.24
C TYR A 38 5.70 -6.55 12.36
N TYR A 39 5.99 -5.98 13.53
CA TYR A 39 5.78 -4.57 13.79
C TYR A 39 6.87 -3.77 13.10
N ASP A 40 6.54 -3.16 11.96
CA ASP A 40 7.36 -2.11 11.37
C ASP A 40 7.47 -0.95 12.38
N HIS A 41 8.70 -0.65 12.81
CA HIS A 41 9.02 0.52 13.63
C HIS A 41 9.65 1.60 12.75
N PRO A 42 8.88 2.33 11.91
CA PRO A 42 9.44 3.23 10.90
C PRO A 42 10.29 4.35 11.48
N HIS A 43 10.01 4.78 12.71
CA HIS A 43 10.85 5.75 13.42
C HIS A 43 12.15 5.13 13.93
N ALA A 44 12.12 3.89 14.42
CA ALA A 44 13.36 3.20 14.81
C ALA A 44 14.21 2.87 13.59
N ILE A 45 13.59 2.47 12.47
CA ILE A 45 14.25 2.27 11.17
C ILE A 45 14.88 3.58 10.69
N LEU A 46 14.12 4.67 10.63
CA LEU A 46 14.67 5.97 10.25
C LEU A 46 15.78 6.40 11.22
N LEU A 47 15.53 6.34 12.53
CA LEU A 47 16.50 6.77 13.54
C LEU A 47 17.79 5.96 13.43
N THR A 48 17.71 4.66 13.21
CA THR A 48 18.88 3.80 13.05
C THR A 48 19.61 4.08 11.75
N ARG A 49 18.89 4.27 10.64
CA ARG A 49 19.50 4.68 9.36
C ARG A 49 20.19 6.04 9.47
N VAL A 50 19.52 7.03 10.08
CA VAL A 50 20.09 8.35 10.35
C VAL A 50 21.30 8.24 11.27
N ALA A 51 21.25 7.42 12.31
CA ALA A 51 22.38 7.19 13.22
C ALA A 51 23.58 6.55 12.50
N ILE A 52 23.36 5.52 11.69
CA ILE A 52 24.42 4.89 10.87
C ILE A 52 25.02 5.91 9.90
N LEU A 53 24.19 6.67 9.19
CA LEU A 53 24.66 7.70 8.26
C LEU A 53 25.41 8.83 8.97
N PHE A 54 24.97 9.20 10.18
CA PHE A 54 25.65 10.18 11.03
C PHE A 54 27.01 9.66 11.51
N CYS A 55 27.12 8.40 11.94
CA CYS A 55 28.40 7.78 12.27
C CYS A 55 29.35 7.76 11.05
N CYS A 56 28.86 7.39 9.88
CA CYS A 56 29.62 7.46 8.63
C CYS A 56 30.09 8.88 8.31
N PHE A 57 29.26 9.89 8.56
CA PHE A 57 29.62 11.30 8.43
C PHE A 57 30.76 11.67 9.39
N LEU A 58 30.69 11.28 10.66
CA LEU A 58 31.73 11.55 11.66
C LEU A 58 33.07 10.87 11.29
N PHE A 59 33.06 9.60 10.88
CA PHE A 59 34.28 8.92 10.47
C PHE A 59 34.95 9.57 9.26
N ARG A 60 34.15 10.08 8.30
CA ARG A 60 34.67 10.83 7.15
C ARG A 60 35.27 12.16 7.55
N LEU A 61 34.65 12.88 8.49
CA LEU A 61 35.19 14.13 9.03
C LEU A 61 36.55 13.89 9.71
N ILE A 62 36.67 12.83 10.51
CA ILE A 62 37.93 12.44 11.14
C ILE A 62 38.99 12.12 10.08
N ALA A 63 38.64 11.37 9.03
CA ALA A 63 39.55 11.07 7.93
C ALA A 63 40.05 12.32 7.19
N ILE A 64 39.19 13.32 6.99
CA ILE A 64 39.56 14.62 6.40
C ILE A 64 40.59 15.33 7.28
N ILE A 65 40.34 15.40 8.60
CA ILE A 65 41.25 16.04 9.56
C ILE A 65 42.63 15.36 9.55
N LEU A 66 42.65 14.03 9.66
CA LEU A 66 43.89 13.25 9.65
C LEU A 66 44.64 13.36 8.30
N GLY A 67 43.90 13.37 7.19
CA GLY A 67 44.45 13.58 5.85
C GLY A 67 45.09 14.96 5.72
N GLY A 68 44.43 16.01 6.22
CA GLY A 68 44.95 17.37 6.27
C GLY A 68 46.23 17.50 7.10
N MET A 69 46.25 16.88 8.29
CA MET A 69 47.46 16.86 9.14
C MET A 69 48.64 16.16 8.44
N CYS A 70 48.37 15.13 7.64
CA CYS A 70 49.39 14.42 6.87
C CYS A 70 49.82 15.12 5.56
N ALA A 71 49.12 16.17 5.13
CA ALA A 71 49.34 16.81 3.83
C ALA A 71 50.73 17.40 3.67
N ASN A 72 51.31 17.91 4.76
CA ASN A 72 52.68 18.42 4.77
C ASN A 72 53.73 17.33 4.53
N ARG A 73 53.41 16.07 4.86
CA ARG A 73 54.34 14.94 4.75
C ARG A 73 54.19 14.15 3.45
N PHE A 74 52.98 14.07 2.90
CA PHE A 74 52.67 13.28 1.69
C PHE A 74 51.71 14.02 0.75
N PRO A 75 52.12 15.17 0.17
CA PRO A 75 51.19 16.13 -0.45
C PRO A 75 50.25 15.56 -1.52
N PRO A 76 50.71 14.88 -2.60
CA PRO A 76 49.79 14.47 -3.66
C PRO A 76 48.80 13.40 -3.19
N ARG A 77 49.25 12.49 -2.31
CA ARG A 77 48.40 11.41 -1.79
C ARG A 77 47.40 11.95 -0.77
N ALA A 78 47.85 12.76 0.18
CA ALA A 78 47.01 13.34 1.22
C ALA A 78 45.94 14.28 0.65
N ILE A 79 46.29 15.12 -0.34
CA ILE A 79 45.33 15.98 -1.03
C ILE A 79 44.27 15.13 -1.73
N ALA A 80 44.67 14.08 -2.47
CA ALA A 80 43.71 13.18 -3.11
C ALA A 80 42.76 12.53 -2.10
N TYR A 81 43.27 12.02 -0.97
CA TYR A 81 42.44 11.46 0.10
C TYR A 81 41.43 12.46 0.67
N VAL A 82 41.86 13.69 0.94
CA VAL A 82 40.97 14.75 1.44
C VAL A 82 39.86 15.06 0.43
N VAL A 83 40.21 15.19 -0.86
CA VAL A 83 39.23 15.42 -1.94
C VAL A 83 38.21 14.28 -2.02
N PHE A 84 38.67 13.01 -2.02
CA PHE A 84 37.76 11.86 -2.05
C PHE A 84 36.86 11.81 -0.80
N ALA A 85 37.41 12.10 0.38
CA ALA A 85 36.64 12.11 1.62
C ALA A 85 35.56 13.21 1.59
N CYS A 86 35.88 14.42 1.12
CA CYS A 86 34.91 15.51 0.93
C CYS A 86 33.80 15.14 -0.06
N ILE A 87 34.13 14.57 -1.23
CA ILE A 87 33.13 14.10 -2.20
C ILE A 87 32.23 13.04 -1.55
N SER A 88 32.80 12.07 -0.84
CA SER A 88 32.01 11.06 -0.15
C SER A 88 31.06 11.68 0.88
N LEU A 89 31.50 12.71 1.62
CA LEU A 89 30.67 13.41 2.61
C LEU A 89 29.42 14.01 1.99
N LEU A 90 29.54 14.63 0.81
CA LEU A 90 28.41 15.17 0.05
C LEU A 90 27.38 14.08 -0.25
N PHE A 91 27.82 12.90 -0.72
CA PHE A 91 26.92 11.77 -0.96
C PHE A 91 26.20 11.30 0.31
N ALA A 92 26.87 11.25 1.47
CA ALA A 92 26.22 10.88 2.73
C ALA A 92 25.12 11.87 3.13
N ILE A 93 25.37 13.17 3.00
CA ILE A 93 24.35 14.21 3.26
C ILE A 93 23.16 14.02 2.32
N CYS A 94 23.41 13.83 1.02
CA CYS A 94 22.35 13.55 0.04
C CYS A 94 21.54 12.30 0.43
N THR A 95 22.18 11.22 0.88
CA THR A 95 21.48 10.02 1.36
C THR A 95 20.60 10.31 2.58
N ILE A 96 21.09 11.04 3.58
CA ILE A 96 20.29 11.43 4.76
C ILE A 96 19.06 12.25 4.33
N VAL A 97 19.25 13.21 3.44
CA VAL A 97 18.15 14.05 2.94
C VAL A 97 17.13 13.20 2.18
N LEU A 98 17.57 12.28 1.32
CA LEU A 98 16.68 11.37 0.59
C LEU A 98 15.91 10.45 1.52
N GLU A 99 16.57 9.82 2.50
CA GLU A 99 15.92 8.97 3.51
C GLU A 99 14.88 9.75 4.32
N TYR A 100 15.22 10.96 4.77
CA TYR A 100 14.28 11.82 5.49
C TYR A 100 13.09 12.23 4.61
N ARG A 101 13.31 12.57 3.34
CA ARG A 101 12.23 12.89 2.39
C ARG A 101 11.34 11.68 2.11
N HIS A 102 11.92 10.50 1.91
CA HIS A 102 11.17 9.26 1.75
C HIS A 102 10.35 8.96 3.00
N HIS A 103 10.94 9.08 4.18
CA HIS A 103 10.23 8.89 5.43
C HIS A 103 9.08 9.91 5.58
N ARG A 104 9.34 11.19 5.32
CA ARG A 104 8.30 12.24 5.29
C ARG A 104 7.15 11.89 4.34
N ARG A 105 7.45 11.45 3.11
CA ARG A 105 6.43 11.12 2.11
C ARG A 105 5.61 9.89 2.48
N LEU A 106 6.26 8.82 2.94
CA LEU A 106 5.58 7.57 3.29
C LEU A 106 4.75 7.71 4.58
N TRP A 107 5.24 8.48 5.56
CA TRP A 107 4.72 8.43 6.92
C TRP A 107 3.98 9.69 7.38
N PHE A 108 4.28 10.86 6.80
CA PHE A 108 3.56 12.11 7.02
C PHE A 108 2.69 12.50 5.82
N TYR A 109 2.20 11.52 5.06
CA TYR A 109 1.14 11.74 4.09
C TYR A 109 -0.12 12.22 4.82
N TYR A 110 -0.23 13.53 4.96
CA TYR A 110 -1.51 14.19 5.19
C TYR A 110 -2.13 14.35 3.81
N PRO A 111 -3.24 13.66 3.49
CA PRO A 111 -4.10 14.12 2.42
C PRO A 111 -4.68 15.45 2.91
N ASP A 112 -3.91 16.52 2.80
CA ASP A 112 -4.42 17.85 3.01
C ASP A 112 -5.58 17.98 2.03
N GLY A 113 -6.79 18.16 2.57
CA GLY A 113 -8.01 18.48 1.83
C GLY A 113 -7.93 19.85 1.14
N GLY A 114 -6.74 20.28 0.76
CA GLY A 114 -6.44 21.49 0.02
C GLY A 114 -6.68 21.25 -1.46
N SER A 115 -7.75 21.86 -1.95
CA SER A 115 -8.01 22.10 -3.37
C SER A 115 -6.74 22.48 -4.15
N THR A 116 -6.54 21.86 -5.32
CA THR A 116 -6.09 22.43 -6.61
C THR A 116 -5.33 21.36 -7.41
N LEU A 117 -6.01 20.75 -8.40
CA LEU A 117 -5.98 21.12 -9.83
C LEU A 117 -4.77 20.50 -10.56
N ASN A 118 -5.09 19.61 -11.49
CA ASN A 118 -4.25 19.11 -12.59
C ASN A 118 -3.14 18.10 -12.27
N ARG A 119 -3.42 17.04 -11.50
CA ARG A 119 -2.66 15.77 -11.63
C ARG A 119 -3.53 14.72 -12.33
N ALA A 120 -2.91 13.99 -13.27
CA ALA A 120 -3.55 13.09 -14.23
C ALA A 120 -4.68 12.26 -13.59
N ARG A 121 -5.90 12.47 -14.09
CA ARG A 121 -7.17 12.31 -13.38
C ARG A 121 -7.67 10.88 -13.12
N ARG A 122 -6.93 9.81 -13.44
CA ARG A 122 -7.48 8.44 -13.38
C ARG A 122 -6.69 7.42 -12.56
N HIS A 123 -5.43 7.67 -12.22
CA HIS A 123 -4.59 6.64 -11.59
C HIS A 123 -3.84 7.21 -10.39
N ARG A 124 -4.32 6.90 -9.19
CA ARG A 124 -3.54 7.10 -7.96
C ARG A 124 -2.77 5.80 -7.77
N GLY A 125 -1.44 5.89 -7.78
CA GLY A 125 -0.48 4.79 -7.95
C GLY A 125 -0.62 3.57 -7.04
N PHE A 126 0.48 3.07 -6.50
CA PHE A 126 0.45 1.91 -5.61
C PHE A 126 0.62 2.35 -4.17
N LEU A 127 -0.10 1.70 -3.26
CA LEU A 127 0.07 1.86 -1.81
C LEU A 127 0.57 0.51 -1.24
N PRO A 128 1.59 0.50 -0.37
CA PRO A 128 1.95 -0.71 0.35
C PRO A 128 0.91 -1.02 1.43
N TYR A 129 0.60 -2.30 1.61
CA TYR A 129 -0.41 -2.78 2.56
C TYR A 129 -0.11 -2.43 4.02
N SER A 130 1.17 -2.31 4.40
CA SER A 130 1.58 -1.89 5.74
C SER A 130 1.09 -0.49 6.16
N ILE A 131 0.52 0.29 5.23
CA ILE A 131 -0.05 1.61 5.50
C ILE A 131 -1.58 1.53 5.74
N ILE A 132 -2.24 0.40 5.46
CA ILE A 132 -3.68 0.22 5.71
C ILE A 132 -3.97 0.13 7.21
N ASN A 133 -5.19 0.55 7.56
CA ASN A 133 -5.79 0.46 8.89
C ASN A 133 -5.79 -0.94 9.55
N ASP A 134 -5.74 -2.03 8.79
CA ASP A 134 -5.85 -3.38 9.33
C ASP A 134 -4.62 -3.76 10.18
N GLN A 135 -3.48 -3.16 9.85
CA GLN A 135 -2.22 -3.21 10.61
C GLN A 135 -2.18 -2.20 11.77
N ARG A 136 -3.33 -1.61 12.16
CA ARG A 136 -3.42 -0.75 13.35
C ARG A 136 -3.20 -1.57 14.61
N THR A 137 -2.11 -1.25 15.28
CA THR A 137 -1.84 -1.76 16.61
C THR A 137 -2.29 -0.69 17.61
N THR A 138 -2.71 -1.11 18.80
CA THR A 138 -3.38 -0.25 19.80
C THR A 138 -2.59 0.99 20.25
N SER A 139 -1.31 1.11 19.88
CA SER A 139 -0.42 2.19 20.33
C SER A 139 -0.04 3.22 19.26
N TRP A 140 -0.17 2.90 17.97
CA TRP A 140 0.38 3.74 16.89
C TRP A 140 -0.68 3.98 15.81
N ARG A 141 -1.18 5.24 15.74
CA ARG A 141 -2.34 5.70 14.95
C ARG A 141 -3.71 5.38 15.56
N SER A 142 -3.81 5.49 16.88
CA SER A 142 -5.06 5.38 17.64
C SER A 142 -6.04 6.54 17.44
N SER A 143 -5.69 7.59 16.70
CA SER A 143 -6.71 8.55 16.30
C SER A 143 -7.62 7.87 15.28
N LEU A 144 -8.72 7.30 15.78
CA LEU A 144 -9.93 7.12 15.01
C LEU A 144 -10.16 8.37 14.18
N CYS A 145 -10.82 8.23 13.04
CA CYS A 145 -11.27 9.42 12.33
C CYS A 145 -12.01 10.31 13.34
N LYS A 146 -11.47 11.50 13.60
CA LYS A 146 -11.99 12.41 14.65
C LYS A 146 -13.43 12.86 14.37
N ARG A 147 -13.95 12.58 13.17
CA ARG A 147 -15.31 12.89 12.74
C ARG A 147 -16.17 11.62 12.86
N HIS A 148 -17.12 11.63 13.79
CA HIS A 148 -18.09 10.54 13.99
C HIS A 148 -18.91 10.20 12.73
N ASN A 149 -19.06 11.15 11.79
CA ASN A 149 -19.70 10.96 10.49
C ASN A 149 -18.78 11.45 9.37
N CYS A 150 -17.62 10.81 9.21
CA CYS A 150 -16.68 11.20 8.17
C CYS A 150 -17.29 11.02 6.77
N GLN A 151 -17.44 12.12 6.04
CA GLN A 151 -17.89 12.12 4.63
C GLN A 151 -16.72 12.18 3.64
N SER A 152 -15.49 11.98 4.10
CA SER A 152 -14.33 12.02 3.21
C SER A 152 -14.43 10.93 2.15
N ARG A 153 -14.33 11.32 0.88
CA ARG A 153 -14.28 10.41 -0.27
C ARG A 153 -12.87 10.24 -0.84
N ASP A 154 -11.87 10.70 -0.07
CA ASP A 154 -10.47 10.51 -0.42
C ASP A 154 -10.05 9.06 -0.14
N PHE A 155 -9.42 8.41 -1.12
CA PHE A 155 -9.04 7.00 -0.99
C PHE A 155 -8.04 6.75 0.13
N PHE A 156 -7.06 7.63 0.31
CA PHE A 156 -6.08 7.44 1.37
C PHE A 156 -6.74 7.58 2.73
N HIS A 157 -7.63 8.58 2.89
CA HIS A 157 -8.42 8.70 4.11
C HIS A 157 -9.26 7.44 4.37
N ILE A 158 -9.96 6.93 3.36
CA ILE A 158 -10.82 5.76 3.53
C ILE A 158 -10.00 4.51 3.86
N ILE A 159 -8.93 4.23 3.11
CA ILE A 159 -8.05 3.08 3.39
C ILE A 159 -7.46 3.20 4.80
N MET A 160 -6.96 4.38 5.17
CA MET A 160 -6.29 4.57 6.45
C MET A 160 -7.24 4.53 7.64
N TYR A 161 -8.49 5.01 7.51
CA TYR A 161 -9.39 5.19 8.66
C TYR A 161 -10.64 4.32 8.65
N HIS A 162 -11.04 3.81 7.48
CA HIS A 162 -12.38 3.27 7.27
C HIS A 162 -12.43 2.04 6.36
N SER A 163 -11.30 1.40 6.06
CA SER A 163 -11.26 0.21 5.19
C SER A 163 -12.23 -0.90 5.62
N ARG A 164 -12.40 -1.09 6.94
CA ARG A 164 -13.29 -2.10 7.55
C ARG A 164 -14.75 -1.66 7.67
N ALA A 165 -15.03 -0.36 7.58
CA ALA A 165 -16.37 0.16 7.81
C ALA A 165 -17.11 0.40 6.50
N THR A 166 -18.36 -0.05 6.42
CA THR A 166 -19.26 0.29 5.31
C THR A 166 -19.64 1.76 5.39
N GLN A 167 -18.90 2.62 4.69
CA GLN A 167 -19.10 4.07 4.79
C GLN A 167 -20.23 4.62 3.90
N PHE A 168 -20.59 3.90 2.83
CA PHE A 168 -21.44 4.42 1.76
C PHE A 168 -22.52 3.44 1.32
N ARG A 169 -23.44 3.10 2.24
CA ARG A 169 -24.60 2.26 1.90
C ARG A 169 -25.50 2.95 0.87
N VAL A 170 -25.98 2.18 -0.10
CA VAL A 170 -26.96 2.63 -1.07
C VAL A 170 -28.34 2.37 -0.49
N THR A 171 -29.07 3.43 -0.14
CA THR A 171 -30.43 3.32 0.38
C THR A 171 -31.49 3.41 -0.71
N ASN A 172 -31.17 4.05 -1.85
CA ASN A 172 -32.10 4.31 -2.94
C ASN A 172 -31.37 4.17 -4.29
N ALA A 173 -32.10 3.78 -5.34
CA ALA A 173 -31.58 3.73 -6.71
C ALA A 173 -31.41 5.16 -7.28
N ASN A 174 -30.30 5.82 -6.96
CA ASN A 174 -29.94 7.11 -7.54
C ASN A 174 -28.95 6.92 -8.70
N PRO A 175 -29.31 7.33 -9.93
CA PRO A 175 -28.53 7.05 -11.14
C PRO A 175 -27.15 7.71 -11.18
N ASN A 176 -26.87 8.67 -10.30
CA ASN A 176 -25.60 9.38 -10.22
C ASN A 176 -24.86 9.13 -8.91
N GLN A 177 -25.26 8.10 -8.16
CA GLN A 177 -24.65 7.79 -6.89
C GLN A 177 -23.25 7.23 -7.09
N ARG A 178 -22.28 7.89 -6.47
CA ARG A 178 -20.89 7.43 -6.40
C ARG A 178 -20.64 6.78 -5.06
N VAL A 179 -20.10 5.57 -5.10
CA VAL A 179 -19.73 4.79 -3.92
C VAL A 179 -18.26 4.44 -3.98
N ILE A 180 -17.75 3.95 -2.84
CA ILE A 180 -16.40 3.44 -2.72
C ILE A 180 -16.50 1.94 -2.57
N GLY A 181 -15.93 1.23 -3.54
CA GLY A 181 -15.89 -0.22 -3.58
C GLY A 181 -14.49 -0.74 -3.28
N PHE A 182 -14.41 -1.93 -2.70
CA PHE A 182 -13.19 -2.67 -2.46
C PHE A 182 -13.20 -3.94 -3.31
N HIS A 183 -12.10 -4.25 -3.96
CA HIS A 183 -11.93 -5.46 -4.75
C HIS A 183 -10.64 -6.14 -4.32
N GLN A 184 -10.64 -7.46 -4.18
CA GLN A 184 -9.41 -8.22 -3.94
C GLN A 184 -9.19 -9.17 -5.11
N THR A 185 -7.96 -9.17 -5.61
CA THR A 185 -7.54 -10.01 -6.74
C THR A 185 -6.08 -10.42 -6.57
N ASP A 186 -5.60 -11.36 -7.38
CA ASP A 186 -4.19 -11.73 -7.38
C ASP A 186 -3.29 -10.60 -7.93
N GLN A 187 -1.99 -10.69 -7.64
CA GLN A 187 -1.03 -9.63 -8.00
C GLN A 187 -0.88 -9.45 -9.52
N ASN A 188 -0.97 -10.53 -10.31
CA ASN A 188 -0.85 -10.45 -11.76
C ASN A 188 -2.08 -9.76 -12.36
N CYS A 189 -3.26 -10.08 -11.85
CA CYS A 189 -4.50 -9.42 -12.24
C CYS A 189 -4.48 -7.94 -11.84
N ALA A 190 -4.06 -7.60 -10.62
CA ALA A 190 -3.90 -6.20 -10.21
C ALA A 190 -2.89 -5.44 -11.09
N PHE A 191 -1.78 -6.08 -11.48
CA PHE A 191 -0.85 -5.51 -12.44
C PHE A 191 -1.48 -5.29 -13.81
N SER A 192 -2.23 -6.27 -14.32
CA SER A 192 -2.95 -6.13 -15.59
C SER A 192 -3.94 -4.97 -15.53
N ILE A 193 -4.75 -4.90 -14.47
CA ILE A 193 -5.68 -3.79 -14.21
C ILE A 193 -4.94 -2.46 -14.18
N SER A 194 -3.73 -2.43 -13.62
CA SER A 194 -2.93 -1.20 -13.60
C SER A 194 -2.52 -0.69 -14.99
N LYS A 195 -2.49 -1.58 -15.98
CA LYS A 195 -2.12 -1.29 -17.37
C LYS A 195 -3.33 -1.07 -18.28
N THR A 196 -4.36 -1.91 -18.15
CA THR A 196 -5.50 -1.94 -19.09
C THR A 196 -6.82 -1.44 -18.50
N ASN A 197 -6.87 -1.12 -17.20
CA ASN A 197 -8.08 -0.95 -16.38
C ASN A 197 -8.81 -2.26 -16.09
N PHE A 198 -9.95 -2.17 -15.40
CA PHE A 198 -10.80 -3.32 -15.14
C PHE A 198 -11.45 -3.82 -16.43
N GLU A 199 -11.44 -5.13 -16.59
CA GLU A 199 -12.14 -5.83 -17.66
C GLU A 199 -13.23 -6.71 -17.03
N PRO A 200 -14.49 -6.66 -17.50
CA PRO A 200 -15.53 -7.53 -16.98
C PRO A 200 -15.18 -8.98 -17.31
N THR A 201 -15.45 -9.90 -16.40
CA THR A 201 -15.30 -11.32 -16.72
C THR A 201 -16.26 -11.70 -17.83
N GLU A 202 -15.77 -12.22 -18.95
CA GLU A 202 -16.62 -12.70 -20.06
C GLU A 202 -17.51 -13.87 -19.63
N GLN A 203 -17.06 -14.65 -18.63
CA GLN A 203 -17.76 -15.80 -18.12
C GLN A 203 -18.72 -15.39 -16.98
N ALA A 204 -19.99 -15.76 -17.10
CA ALA A 204 -21.05 -15.52 -16.10
C ALA A 204 -20.93 -16.41 -14.85
N ARG A 205 -19.70 -16.59 -14.31
CA ARG A 205 -19.44 -17.44 -13.13
C ARG A 205 -19.73 -16.72 -11.80
N GLY A 206 -19.88 -15.40 -11.82
CA GLY A 206 -20.26 -14.63 -10.65
C GLY A 206 -21.75 -14.78 -10.33
N LEU A 207 -22.10 -14.55 -9.06
CA LEU A 207 -23.47 -14.69 -8.54
C LEU A 207 -24.51 -13.89 -9.33
N PHE A 208 -24.09 -12.76 -9.89
CA PHE A 208 -24.93 -11.84 -10.68
C PHE A 208 -24.51 -11.78 -12.16
N GLY A 209 -23.82 -12.83 -12.62
CA GLY A 209 -23.32 -12.96 -13.99
C GLY A 209 -22.01 -12.20 -14.23
N ALA A 210 -21.74 -11.88 -15.50
CA ALA A 210 -20.55 -11.14 -15.91
C ALA A 210 -20.50 -9.75 -15.27
N GLY A 211 -19.31 -9.26 -14.91
CA GLY A 211 -19.16 -7.91 -14.36
C GLY A 211 -17.92 -7.76 -13.49
N VAL A 212 -17.69 -6.54 -13.01
CA VAL A 212 -16.64 -6.22 -12.03
C VAL A 212 -17.27 -6.12 -10.65
N TYR A 213 -16.81 -6.94 -9.72
CA TYR A 213 -17.40 -7.08 -8.39
C TYR A 213 -16.64 -6.29 -7.35
N PHE A 214 -17.32 -5.45 -6.58
CA PHE A 214 -16.77 -4.75 -5.43
C PHE A 214 -17.57 -5.08 -4.17
N ALA A 215 -16.89 -5.14 -3.03
CA ALA A 215 -17.53 -5.14 -1.72
C ALA A 215 -17.53 -3.72 -1.13
N THR A 216 -18.34 -3.49 -0.11
CA THR A 216 -18.43 -2.18 0.58
C THR A 216 -17.44 -1.99 1.72
N SER A 217 -16.66 -3.01 2.06
CA SER A 217 -15.52 -2.95 2.99
C SER A 217 -14.45 -3.95 2.58
N ILE A 218 -13.24 -3.77 3.11
CA ILE A 218 -12.09 -4.67 2.88
C ILE A 218 -12.33 -6.05 3.49
N ASP A 219 -12.92 -6.13 4.69
CA ASP A 219 -13.19 -7.40 5.39
C ASP A 219 -14.09 -8.33 4.55
N HIS A 220 -15.01 -7.74 3.79
CA HIS A 220 -15.89 -8.49 2.89
C HIS A 220 -15.23 -8.93 1.58
N THR A 221 -14.00 -8.48 1.33
CA THR A 221 -13.20 -8.96 0.19
C THR A 221 -12.34 -10.16 0.55
N GLU A 222 -12.03 -10.41 1.83
CA GLU A 222 -11.01 -11.36 2.29
C GLU A 222 -11.19 -12.80 1.76
N PHE A 223 -12.43 -13.25 1.59
CA PHE A 223 -12.75 -14.57 1.02
C PHE A 223 -12.39 -14.69 -0.47
N LYS A 224 -12.06 -13.59 -1.15
CA LYS A 224 -11.70 -13.55 -2.57
C LYS A 224 -10.19 -13.77 -2.73
N ALA A 225 -9.80 -14.30 -3.90
CA ALA A 225 -8.41 -14.63 -4.23
C ALA A 225 -7.68 -15.53 -3.19
N ASN A 226 -8.43 -16.36 -2.46
CA ASN A 226 -7.91 -17.23 -1.39
C ASN A 226 -7.12 -16.48 -0.32
N TYR A 227 -7.62 -15.31 0.11
CA TYR A 227 -6.98 -14.45 1.13
C TYR A 227 -5.60 -13.94 0.71
N LYS A 228 -5.31 -13.89 -0.59
CA LYS A 228 -3.99 -13.51 -1.12
C LYS A 228 -4.13 -12.48 -2.24
N GLY A 229 -3.14 -11.62 -2.36
CA GLY A 229 -3.01 -10.71 -3.51
C GLY A 229 -3.16 -9.24 -3.17
N ALA A 230 -3.61 -8.43 -4.13
CA ALA A 230 -3.75 -7.00 -3.97
C ALA A 230 -5.21 -6.61 -3.72
N TYR A 231 -5.39 -5.59 -2.89
CA TYR A 231 -6.66 -4.92 -2.74
C TYR A 231 -6.70 -3.73 -3.70
N ILE A 232 -7.87 -3.42 -4.23
CA ILE A 232 -8.10 -2.26 -5.08
C ILE A 232 -9.28 -1.52 -4.46
N ILE A 233 -9.06 -0.28 -4.07
CA ILE A 233 -10.14 0.63 -3.72
C ILE A 233 -10.53 1.40 -4.98
N ALA A 234 -11.82 1.52 -5.24
CA ALA A 234 -12.32 2.18 -6.43
C ALA A 234 -13.46 3.14 -6.08
N ARG A 235 -13.51 4.28 -6.76
CA ARG A 235 -14.68 5.14 -6.82
C ARG A 235 -15.50 4.68 -8.02
N VAL A 236 -16.72 4.27 -7.73
CA VAL A 236 -17.61 3.67 -8.71
C VAL A 236 -18.85 4.53 -8.82
N ASN A 237 -19.18 4.96 -10.04
CA ASN A 237 -20.48 5.52 -10.36
C ASN A 237 -21.44 4.37 -10.61
N LEU A 238 -22.55 4.30 -9.89
CA LEU A 238 -23.45 3.16 -10.01
C LEU A 238 -24.33 3.22 -11.28
N GLY A 239 -24.50 4.40 -11.89
CA GLY A 239 -25.43 4.53 -13.01
C GLY A 239 -26.85 4.07 -12.62
N ARG A 240 -27.60 3.54 -13.56
CA ARG A 240 -28.91 2.91 -13.30
C ARG A 240 -28.71 1.62 -12.52
N VAL A 241 -29.16 1.61 -11.26
CA VAL A 241 -28.92 0.51 -10.32
C VAL A 241 -30.12 -0.43 -10.26
N TYR A 242 -29.85 -1.73 -10.43
CA TYR A 242 -30.77 -2.77 -10.00
C TYR A 242 -30.48 -3.10 -8.54
N LEU A 243 -31.32 -2.58 -7.63
CA LEU A 243 -31.22 -2.82 -6.19
C LEU A 243 -31.95 -4.12 -5.85
N THR A 244 -31.26 -5.05 -5.18
CA THR A 244 -31.85 -6.32 -4.77
C THR A 244 -31.35 -6.76 -3.40
N GLU A 245 -32.22 -7.45 -2.65
CA GLU A 245 -31.89 -8.20 -1.43
C GLU A 245 -31.91 -9.71 -1.69
N ASP A 246 -32.32 -10.13 -2.90
CA ASP A 246 -32.41 -11.52 -3.31
C ASP A 246 -31.09 -11.98 -3.92
N ARG A 247 -30.45 -12.96 -3.27
CA ARG A 247 -29.16 -13.50 -3.67
C ARG A 247 -29.23 -14.12 -5.07
N GLY A 248 -28.45 -13.60 -6.01
CA GLY A 248 -28.39 -14.08 -7.39
C GLY A 248 -29.52 -13.58 -8.29
N ALA A 249 -30.42 -12.72 -7.79
CA ALA A 249 -31.43 -12.08 -8.63
C ALA A 249 -30.75 -11.21 -9.70
N GLN A 250 -31.17 -11.40 -10.95
CA GLN A 250 -30.71 -10.62 -12.08
C GLN A 250 -31.89 -9.85 -12.67
N PRO A 251 -31.67 -8.61 -13.18
CA PRO A 251 -32.72 -7.89 -13.87
C PRO A 251 -33.13 -8.64 -15.14
N THR A 252 -34.43 -8.71 -15.40
CA THR A 252 -34.99 -9.32 -16.63
C THR A 252 -34.45 -8.66 -17.89
N ASP A 253 -34.33 -7.32 -17.85
CA ASP A 253 -33.64 -6.55 -18.89
C ASP A 253 -32.35 -5.96 -18.33
N ARG A 254 -31.24 -6.63 -18.62
CA ARG A 254 -29.91 -6.20 -18.20
C ARG A 254 -29.46 -4.89 -18.84
N GLN A 255 -29.94 -4.54 -20.04
CA GLN A 255 -29.53 -3.32 -20.76
C GLN A 255 -30.12 -2.05 -20.13
N SER A 256 -31.19 -2.19 -19.35
CA SER A 256 -31.80 -1.12 -18.57
C SER A 256 -30.97 -0.69 -17.35
N TYR A 257 -29.93 -1.44 -16.99
CA TYR A 257 -29.11 -1.20 -15.80
C TYR A 257 -27.63 -1.14 -16.14
N ASP A 258 -26.90 -0.33 -15.37
CA ASP A 258 -25.45 -0.16 -15.50
C ASP A 258 -24.73 -0.92 -14.36
N SER A 259 -25.44 -1.17 -13.25
CA SER A 259 -24.94 -1.93 -12.11
C SER A 259 -26.03 -2.72 -11.37
N ILE A 260 -25.58 -3.67 -10.55
CA ILE A 260 -26.37 -4.30 -9.50
C ILE A 260 -25.81 -3.86 -8.15
N TYR A 261 -26.70 -3.50 -7.22
CA TYR A 261 -26.37 -3.35 -5.81
C TYR A 261 -27.11 -4.42 -5.03
N PHE A 262 -26.36 -5.39 -4.50
CA PHE A 262 -26.87 -6.44 -3.65
C PHE A 262 -26.68 -6.05 -2.20
N LYS A 263 -27.80 -5.79 -1.51
CA LYS A 263 -27.81 -5.46 -0.09
C LYS A 263 -27.87 -6.74 0.73
N HIS A 264 -26.76 -7.07 1.37
CA HIS A 264 -26.64 -8.33 2.10
C HIS A 264 -27.22 -8.17 3.53
N PRO A 265 -27.97 -9.15 4.06
CA PRO A 265 -28.58 -9.04 5.40
C PRO A 265 -27.60 -8.74 6.56
N ASN A 266 -26.35 -9.19 6.45
CA ASN A 266 -25.29 -8.97 7.44
C ASN A 266 -24.46 -7.68 7.18
N GLY A 267 -24.78 -6.91 6.14
CA GLY A 267 -24.02 -5.71 5.74
C GLY A 267 -22.82 -5.96 4.82
N SER A 268 -22.63 -7.19 4.34
CA SER A 268 -21.65 -7.55 3.29
C SER A 268 -22.13 -7.20 1.89
N ASP A 269 -22.56 -5.96 1.71
CA ASP A 269 -23.15 -5.50 0.45
C ASP A 269 -22.13 -5.60 -0.70
N GLU A 270 -22.62 -6.05 -1.86
CA GLU A 270 -21.84 -6.21 -3.08
C GLU A 270 -22.35 -5.28 -4.20
N ILE A 271 -21.42 -4.81 -5.02
CA ILE A 271 -21.65 -3.97 -6.17
C ILE A 271 -21.12 -4.71 -7.39
N VAL A 272 -21.92 -4.80 -8.45
CA VAL A 272 -21.50 -5.41 -9.72
C VAL A 272 -21.65 -4.38 -10.83
N ILE A 273 -20.54 -4.07 -11.50
CA ILE A 273 -20.49 -3.08 -12.58
C ILE A 273 -20.39 -3.80 -13.91
N PHE A 274 -21.30 -3.50 -14.83
CA PHE A 274 -21.33 -4.15 -16.14
C PHE A 274 -20.41 -3.48 -17.15
N ASN A 275 -20.29 -2.15 -17.12
CA ASN A 275 -19.39 -1.38 -17.96
C ASN A 275 -18.27 -0.76 -17.10
N PRO A 276 -16.99 -1.13 -17.30
CA PRO A 276 -15.87 -0.59 -16.53
C PRO A 276 -15.70 0.93 -16.61
N GLU A 277 -16.28 1.61 -17.60
CA GLU A 277 -16.25 3.08 -17.69
C GLU A 277 -16.89 3.77 -16.48
N PHE A 278 -17.75 3.05 -15.74
CA PHE A 278 -18.34 3.51 -14.49
C PHE A 278 -17.38 3.42 -13.29
N ILE A 279 -16.19 2.84 -13.46
CA ILE A 279 -15.11 2.84 -12.48
C ILE A 279 -14.27 4.09 -12.75
N GLU A 280 -14.56 5.18 -12.04
CA GLU A 280 -14.05 6.52 -12.33
C GLU A 280 -12.57 6.68 -11.92
N GLU A 281 -12.19 6.08 -10.79
CA GLU A 281 -10.87 6.20 -10.19
C GLU A 281 -10.59 4.97 -9.33
N TRP A 282 -9.34 4.53 -9.24
CA TRP A 282 -8.95 3.45 -8.35
C TRP A 282 -7.53 3.65 -7.81
N LEU A 283 -7.23 2.95 -6.71
CA LEU A 283 -5.93 2.89 -6.04
C LEU A 283 -5.66 1.43 -5.65
N ILE A 284 -4.50 0.90 -6.06
CA ILE A 284 -4.10 -0.48 -5.75
C ILE A 284 -3.28 -0.47 -4.46
N VAL A 285 -3.67 -1.33 -3.53
CA VAL A 285 -2.94 -1.61 -2.31
C VAL A 285 -2.37 -3.02 -2.36
N VAL A 286 -1.04 -3.11 -2.43
CA VAL A 286 -0.34 -4.38 -2.64
C VAL A 286 -0.04 -5.02 -1.30
N ASN A 287 -0.68 -6.16 -1.01
CA ASN A 287 -0.29 -7.01 0.11
C ASN A 287 1.01 -7.75 -0.23
N GLN A 288 2.02 -7.59 0.64
CA GLN A 288 3.34 -8.19 0.49
C GLN A 288 3.39 -9.63 1.06
N ASP A 289 2.39 -10.06 1.83
CA ASP A 289 2.33 -11.37 2.48
C ASP A 289 2.00 -12.54 1.54
N TYR A 290 2.32 -12.41 0.25
CA TYR A 290 2.29 -13.55 -0.66
C TYR A 290 3.46 -14.50 -0.30
N SER A 291 3.22 -15.35 0.69
CA SER A 291 4.21 -16.32 1.13
C SER A 291 4.55 -17.29 0.00
N ILE A 292 5.83 -17.24 -0.40
CA ILE A 292 6.53 -18.14 -1.34
C ILE A 292 6.43 -19.62 -0.92
N THR A 293 5.94 -19.92 0.28
CA THR A 293 5.93 -21.27 0.87
C THR A 293 4.91 -22.21 0.24
N ASN A 294 3.89 -21.70 -0.46
CA ASN A 294 3.02 -22.55 -1.27
C ASN A 294 3.59 -22.61 -2.69
N GLY A 295 4.41 -23.63 -2.96
CA GLY A 295 5.05 -23.93 -4.24
C GLY A 295 4.06 -24.16 -5.40
N VAL A 296 3.28 -23.14 -5.76
CA VAL A 296 2.56 -23.08 -7.02
C VAL A 296 3.62 -22.84 -8.09
N ALA A 297 4.11 -23.95 -8.64
CA ALA A 297 4.98 -23.96 -9.80
C ALA A 297 4.30 -23.16 -10.94
N GLY A 298 4.78 -21.95 -11.21
CA GLY A 298 4.27 -21.15 -12.32
C GLY A 298 4.40 -19.64 -12.23
N VAL A 299 4.59 -19.05 -11.03
CA VAL A 299 4.84 -17.60 -10.95
C VAL A 299 6.32 -17.33 -11.21
N ARG A 300 6.59 -16.98 -12.46
CA ARG A 300 7.88 -16.59 -13.01
C ARG A 300 8.49 -15.43 -12.21
N ASP A 301 9.67 -15.62 -11.62
CA ASP A 301 10.30 -14.67 -10.68
C ASP A 301 10.62 -13.31 -11.33
N ASP A 302 10.78 -13.27 -12.66
CA ASP A 302 10.94 -12.05 -13.46
C ASP A 302 9.73 -11.11 -13.38
N ILE A 303 8.51 -11.64 -13.22
CA ILE A 303 7.30 -10.82 -13.10
C ILE A 303 7.21 -10.17 -11.72
N LYS A 304 7.69 -10.83 -10.66
CA LYS A 304 7.68 -10.28 -9.29
C LYS A 304 8.61 -9.07 -9.19
N ASP A 305 9.85 -9.23 -9.64
CA ASP A 305 10.83 -8.15 -9.61
C ASP A 305 10.36 -6.97 -10.47
N HIS A 306 9.68 -7.24 -11.59
CA HIS A 306 9.12 -6.18 -12.43
C HIS A 306 7.89 -5.52 -11.79
N PHE A 307 6.98 -6.27 -11.17
CA PHE A 307 5.80 -5.72 -10.50
C PHE A 307 6.20 -4.85 -9.33
N TYR A 308 7.06 -5.34 -8.44
CA TYR A 308 7.55 -4.53 -7.33
C TYR A 308 8.41 -3.37 -7.84
N ALA A 309 9.26 -3.54 -8.84
CA ALA A 309 10.01 -2.43 -9.42
C ALA A 309 9.08 -1.36 -10.04
N GLU A 310 8.00 -1.73 -10.73
CA GLU A 310 7.02 -0.79 -11.30
C GLU A 310 6.16 -0.13 -10.21
N VAL A 311 5.75 -0.89 -9.19
CA VAL A 311 5.12 -0.36 -7.97
C VAL A 311 6.01 0.69 -7.33
N TYR A 312 7.29 0.37 -7.08
CA TYR A 312 8.23 1.29 -6.46
C TYR A 312 8.62 2.45 -7.39
N LYS A 313 8.74 2.25 -8.71
CA LYS A 313 8.93 3.35 -9.68
C LYS A 313 7.73 4.30 -9.71
N GLY A 314 6.51 3.75 -9.66
CA GLY A 314 5.25 4.48 -9.53
C GLY A 314 4.91 4.94 -8.11
N CYS A 315 5.70 4.60 -7.10
CA CYS A 315 5.62 5.22 -5.77
C CYS A 315 6.65 6.37 -5.63
N ILE A 316 7.59 6.51 -6.58
CA ILE A 316 8.46 7.67 -6.71
C ILE A 316 7.70 8.75 -7.51
N PHE A 317 6.69 9.34 -6.87
CA PHE A 317 6.06 10.59 -7.32
C PHE A 317 6.44 11.73 -6.35
#